data_AF-A0A0P9CYP0-F1
#
_entry.id   AF-A0A0P9CYP0-F1
#
_cell.length_a   1.000
_cell.length_b   1.000
_cell.length_c   1.000
_cell.angle_alpha   90.00
_cell.angle_beta   90.00
_cell.angle_gamma   90.00
#
_symmetry.space_group_name_H-M   'P 1'
#
loop_
_entity.id
_entity.type
_entity.pdbx_description
1 polymer ?
#
loop_
_entity_poly.entity_id
_entity_poly.type
_entity_poly.pdbx_seq_one_letter_code
_entity_poly.pdbx_strand_id
1 'polypeptide(L)' 'MSESFLESPLGGFLDALASGSATPGGGSVAALAGAQAAALVAMVCNLTIGKKAYAAFEPESRALSRLSISI' A
#
# COMPACT_ATOMS: atom_id res chain seq x y z
N MET A 1 14.95 -16.32 -14.20
CA MET A 1 13.67 -16.32 -13.47
C MET A 1 13.60 -15.00 -12.71
N SER A 2 12.78 -14.06 -13.17
CA SER A 2 12.50 -12.83 -12.44
C SER A 2 11.51 -13.17 -11.32
N GLU A 3 12.01 -13.54 -10.15
CA GLU A 3 11.15 -13.72 -8.99
C GLU A 3 10.53 -12.38 -8.61
N SER A 4 9.20 -12.35 -8.48
CA SER A 4 8.45 -11.16 -8.09
C SER A 4 8.63 -10.95 -6.59
N PHE A 5 9.24 -9.83 -6.19
CA PHE A 5 9.37 -9.45 -4.77
C PHE A 5 8.02 -9.34 -4.03
N LEU A 6 6.91 -9.28 -4.76
CA LEU A 6 5.56 -9.24 -4.19
C LEU A 6 5.11 -10.57 -3.58
N GLU A 7 5.69 -11.68 -4.02
CA GLU A 7 5.34 -13.04 -3.57
C GLU A 7 6.34 -13.57 -2.55
N SER A 8 7.45 -12.86 -2.33
CA SER A 8 8.48 -13.20 -1.34
C SER A 8 8.05 -12.78 0.08
N PRO A 9 8.51 -13.49 1.13
CA PRO A 9 8.40 -12.99 2.49
C PRO A 9 9.05 -11.60 2.59
N LEU A 10 8.44 -10.69 3.37
CA LEU A 10 8.97 -9.33 3.56
C LEU A 10 10.45 -9.34 4.00
N GLY A 11 10.85 -10.31 4.82
CA GLY A 11 12.24 -10.50 5.22
C GLY A 11 13.20 -10.67 4.04
N GLY A 12 12.81 -11.47 3.02
CA GLY A 12 13.64 -11.67 1.83
C GLY A 12 13.80 -10.41 0.98
N PHE A 13 12.77 -9.56 0.91
CA PHE A 13 12.89 -8.25 0.27
C PHE A 13 13.84 -7.32 1.03
N LEU A 14 13.78 -7.33 2.36
CA LEU A 14 14.66 -6.51 3.22
C LEU A 14 16.12 -6.98 3.17
N ASP A 15 16.35 -8.30 3.14
CA ASP A 15 17.69 -8.88 3.00
C ASP A 15 18.29 -8.52 1.63
N ALA A 16 17.49 -8.58 0.56
CA ALA A 16 17.91 -8.17 -0.78
C ALA A 16 18.21 -6.66 -0.83
N LEU A 17 17.40 -5.81 -0.17
CA LEU A 17 17.62 -4.37 -0.08
C LEU A 17 18.90 -4.01 0.68
N ALA A 18 19.21 -4.75 1.75
CA ALA A 18 20.42 -4.56 2.54
C ALA A 18 21.68 -5.14 1.90
N SER A 19 21.52 -5.91 0.81
CA SER A 19 22.65 -6.51 0.09
C SER A 19 23.41 -5.48 -0.76
N GLY A 20 24.61 -5.85 -1.22
CA GLY A 20 25.39 -5.04 -2.16
C GLY A 20 24.87 -5.07 -3.60
N SER A 21 23.69 -5.63 -3.85
CA SER A 21 23.09 -5.70 -5.19
C SER A 21 22.41 -4.39 -5.57
N ALA A 22 22.41 -4.05 -6.86
CA ALA A 22 21.73 -2.86 -7.38
C ALA A 22 20.19 -2.93 -7.33
N THR A 23 19.61 -4.07 -6.92
CA THR A 23 18.15 -4.30 -6.85
C THR A 23 17.80 -5.10 -5.59
N PRO A 24 16.75 -4.74 -4.84
CA PRO A 24 15.79 -3.64 -5.05
C PRO A 24 16.41 -2.26 -4.79
N GLY A 25 16.16 -1.32 -5.70
CA GLY A 25 16.66 0.06 -5.60
C GLY A 25 15.72 0.97 -4.81
N GLY A 26 16.18 2.19 -4.51
CA GLY A 26 15.40 3.17 -3.72
C GLY A 26 14.02 3.51 -4.30
N GLY A 27 13.88 3.49 -5.64
CA GLY A 27 12.59 3.72 -6.30
C GLY A 27 11.55 2.63 -5.99
N SER A 28 11.97 1.36 -5.94
CA SER A 28 11.10 0.23 -5.58
C SER A 28 10.66 0.31 -4.12
N VAL A 29 11.55 0.74 -3.22
CA VAL A 29 11.22 0.98 -1.81
C VAL A 29 10.23 2.14 -1.67
N ALA A 30 10.42 3.23 -2.41
CA ALA A 30 9.50 4.36 -2.40
C ALA A 30 8.10 3.96 -2.93
N ALA A 31 8.04 3.15 -3.99
CA ALA A 31 6.78 2.62 -4.51
C ALA A 31 6.06 1.72 -3.49
N LEU A 32 6.78 0.81 -2.83
CA LEU A 32 6.22 -0.04 -1.78
C LEU A 32 5.70 0.78 -0.59
N ALA A 33 6.45 1.80 -0.17
CA ALA A 33 6.01 2.70 0.90
C ALA A 33 4.74 3.48 0.50
N GLY A 34 4.65 3.94 -0.75
CA GLY A 34 3.44 4.58 -1.29
C GLY A 34 2.23 3.65 -1.31
N ALA A 35 2.41 2.41 -1.76
CA ALA A 35 1.36 1.39 -1.76
C ALA A 35 0.88 1.06 -0.33
N GLN A 36 1.80 0.95 0.64
CA GLN A 36 1.45 0.76 2.05
C GLN A 36 0.65 1.94 2.62
N ALA A 37 1.08 3.18 2.32
CA ALA A 37 0.35 4.37 2.74
C ALA A 37 -1.08 4.40 2.16
N ALA A 38 -1.24 4.05 0.89
CA ALA A 38 -2.54 3.95 0.24
C ALA A 38 -3.44 2.87 0.84
N ALA A 39 -2.88 1.70 1.15
CA ALA A 39 -3.61 0.62 1.81
C ALA A 39 -4.13 1.04 3.20
N LEU A 40 -3.34 1.81 3.95
CA LEU A 40 -3.78 2.37 5.24
C LEU A 40 -4.93 3.36 5.07
N VAL A 41 -4.87 4.23 4.06
CA VAL A 41 -5.98 5.15 3.75
C VAL A 41 -7.25 4.37 3.39
N ALA A 42 -7.13 3.31 2.58
CA ALA A 42 -8.25 2.43 2.23
C ALA A 42 -8.86 1.77 3.47
N MET A 43 -8.02 1.28 4.39
CA MET A 43 -8.46 0.68 5.66
C MET A 43 -9.26 1.68 6.50
N VAL A 44 -8.77 2.91 6.67
CA VAL A 44 -9.47 3.95 7.43
C VAL A 44 -10.80 4.32 6.78
N CYS A 45 -10.84 4.44 5.45
CA CYS A 45 -12.09 4.67 4.72
C CYS A 45 -13.09 3.54 4.96
N ASN A 46 -12.64 2.28 4.93
CA ASN A 46 -13.50 1.12 5.17
C ASN A 46 -14.02 1.05 6.62
N LEU A 47 -13.25 1.55 7.60
CA LEU A 47 -13.69 1.71 8.99
C LEU A 47 -14.63 2.90 9.22
N THR A 48 -14.77 3.79 8.23
CA THR A 48 -15.60 5.00 8.28
C THR A 48 -16.94 4.76 7.58
N ILE A 49 -16.92 4.06 6.44
CA ILE A 49 -18.11 3.66 5.68
C ILE A 49 -19.02 2.78 6.55
N GLY A 50 -20.33 3.05 6.54
CA GLY A 50 -21.34 2.29 7.30
C GLY A 50 -21.52 2.70 8.76
N LYS A 51 -20.72 3.65 9.28
CA LYS A 51 -20.95 4.26 10.59
C LYS A 51 -21.92 5.43 10.48
N LYS A 52 -23.02 5.37 11.26
CA LYS A 52 -24.03 6.44 11.32
C LYS A 52 -23.45 7.83 11.62
N ALA A 53 -22.40 7.90 12.43
CA ALA A 53 -21.71 9.15 12.78
C ALA A 53 -21.01 9.83 11.59
N TYR A 54 -20.71 9.09 10.52
CA TYR A 54 -19.95 9.57 9.36
C TYR A 54 -20.74 9.47 8.05
N ALA A 55 -22.06 9.27 8.12
CA ALA A 55 -22.92 9.11 6.95
C ALA A 55 -22.82 10.30 5.96
N ALA A 56 -22.59 11.51 6.47
CA ALA A 56 -22.38 12.71 5.65
C ALA A 56 -21.08 12.66 4.82
N PHE A 57 -20.05 11.95 5.29
CA PHE A 57 -18.71 11.86 4.68
C PHE A 57 -18.48 10.53 3.95
N GLU A 58 -19.50 9.68 3.90
CA GLU A 58 -19.46 8.40 3.22
C GLU A 58 -19.16 8.50 1.71
N PRO A 59 -19.68 9.50 0.97
CA PRO A 59 -19.35 9.69 -0.45
C PRO A 59 -17.85 9.94 -0.67
N GLU A 60 -17.25 10.80 0.14
CA GLU A 60 -15.83 11.14 0.06
C GLU A 60 -14.95 9.96 0.49
N SER A 61 -15.36 9.24 1.54
CA SER A 61 -14.66 8.03 2.00
C SER A 61 -14.65 6.94 0.92
N ARG A 62 -15.75 6.76 0.18
CA ARG A 62 -15.80 5.83 -0.97
C ARG A 62 -14.94 6.31 -2.14
N ALA A 63 -14.92 7.60 -2.42
CA ALA A 63 -14.08 8.16 -3.47
C ALA A 63 -12.58 7.93 -3.18
N LEU A 64 -12.15 8.21 -1.94
CA LEU A 64 -10.78 8.01 -1.48
C LEU A 64 -10.37 6.54 -1.49
N SER A 65 -11.22 5.64 -0.97
CA SER A 65 -10.95 4.20 -0.97
C SER A 65 -10.79 3.61 -2.38
N ARG A 66 -11.43 4.20 -3.38
CA ARG A 66 -11.36 3.74 -4.78
C ARG A 66 -10.08 4.20 -5.46
N LEU A 67 -9.65 5.44 -5.14
CA LEU A 67 -8.40 6.00 -5.65
C LEU A 67 -7.18 5.24 -5.12
N SER A 68 -7.21 4.81 -3.85
CA SER A 68 -6.09 4.12 -3.19
C SER A 68 -5.81 2.69 -3.68
N ILE A 69 -6.73 2.06 -4.43
CA ILE A 69 -6.58 0.70 -4.97
C ILE A 69 -6.06 0.72 -6.43
N SER A 70 -5.99 1.90 -7.05
CA SER A 70 -5.58 2.07 -8.45
C SER A 70 -4.09 2.32 -8.66
N ILE A 71 -3.30 2.32 -7.59
CA ILE A 71 -1.85 2.56 -7.55
C ILE A 71 -1.10 1.24 -7.39
#